data_AF-A0AAV8X9Z6-F1
#
_entry.id   AF-A0AAV8X9Z6-F1
#
_cell.length_a   1.000
_cell.length_b   1.000
_cell.length_c   1.000
_cell.angle_alpha   90.00
_cell.angle_beta   90.00
_cell.angle_gamma   90.00
#
_symmetry.space_group_name_H-M   'P 1'
#
loop_
_entity.id
_entity.type
_entity.pdbx_description
1 polymer ?
#
loop_
_entity_poly.entity_id
_entity_poly.type
_entity_poly.pdbx_seq_one_letter_code
_entity_poly.pdbx_strand_id
1 'polypeptide(L)'
;MSQVSGVAGAVDGSHIPIIAPKESVASYINRRGFHSVLLQGVCDEKKMFIDWYAGEVGSIHDACLFRRSELGRRFGDLQFPQDGHLLGDSAYSLTTKLLVPYKDNGHLTNIEKNFNKQHSKCRVYIEQTFAYLKRKIPQIKVVRGCKIPDTPYNNMCMYFT
;
A
#
# COMPACT_ATOMS: atom_id res chain seq x y z
N MET A 1 -11.56 -7.22 11.53
CA MET A 1 -10.61 -8.16 10.92
C MET A 1 -10.92 -9.56 11.45
N SER A 2 -11.59 -10.42 10.67
CA SER A 2 -11.03 -11.47 9.79
C SER A 2 -10.36 -12.63 10.56
N GLN A 3 -10.71 -13.88 10.22
CA GLN A 3 -10.21 -15.12 10.84
C GLN A 3 -8.71 -15.43 10.60
N VAL A 4 -7.94 -14.47 10.07
CA VAL A 4 -6.49 -14.58 10.02
C VAL A 4 -5.97 -14.02 11.35
N SER A 5 -5.46 -14.90 12.21
CA SER A 5 -4.92 -14.50 13.52
C SER A 5 -3.66 -13.65 13.35
N GLY A 6 -3.45 -12.69 14.25
CA GLY A 6 -2.22 -11.89 14.29
C GLY A 6 -2.06 -10.89 13.14
N VAL A 7 -3.13 -10.37 12.55
CA VAL A 7 -3.01 -9.33 11.50
C VAL A 7 -2.77 -7.97 12.13
N ALA A 8 -1.60 -7.39 11.88
CA ALA A 8 -1.24 -6.03 12.30
C ALA A 8 -1.75 -4.95 11.33
N GLY A 9 -1.99 -5.32 10.06
CA GLY A 9 -2.51 -4.41 9.05
C GLY A 9 -2.45 -4.99 7.64
N ALA A 10 -2.95 -4.23 6.67
CA ALA A 10 -2.83 -4.56 5.24
C ALA A 10 -2.02 -3.49 4.51
N VAL A 11 -1.03 -3.92 3.72
CA VAL A 11 -0.16 -3.05 2.91
C VAL A 11 -0.51 -3.19 1.44
N ASP A 12 -0.61 -2.06 0.74
CA ASP A 12 -0.82 -2.06 -0.70
C ASP A 12 -0.30 -0.76 -1.34
N GLY A 13 -0.10 -0.79 -2.66
CA GLY A 13 0.26 0.35 -3.48
C GLY A 13 -0.96 0.94 -4.20
N SER A 14 -0.93 2.24 -4.44
CA SER A 14 -1.97 2.93 -5.21
C SER A 14 -1.37 3.99 -6.12
N HIS A 15 -1.82 4.00 -7.38
CA HIS A 15 -1.50 5.09 -8.29
C HIS A 15 -2.36 6.31 -8.00
N ILE A 16 -1.69 7.44 -7.80
CA ILE A 16 -2.28 8.76 -7.73
C ILE A 16 -2.07 9.45 -9.07
N PRO A 17 -3.14 9.77 -9.82
CA PRO A 17 -3.01 10.47 -11.09
C PRO A 17 -2.35 11.84 -10.91
N ILE A 18 -1.45 12.19 -11.81
CA ILE A 18 -0.82 13.51 -11.86
C ILE A 18 -0.93 14.09 -13.27
N ILE A 19 -0.80 15.42 -13.37
CA ILE A 19 -0.50 16.05 -14.65
C ILE A 19 0.91 15.61 -15.07
N ALA A 20 1.11 15.38 -16.37
CA ALA A 20 2.41 15.03 -16.90
C ALA A 20 3.49 16.01 -16.40
N PRO A 21 4.57 15.52 -15.78
CA PRO A 21 5.66 16.39 -15.36
C PRO A 21 6.38 16.94 -16.59
N LYS A 22 7.16 18.02 -16.41
CA LYS A 22 7.96 18.61 -17.49
C LYS A 22 9.19 17.77 -17.83
N GLU A 23 9.72 17.07 -16.84
CA GLU A 23 10.94 16.25 -16.94
C GLU A 23 10.61 14.78 -16.73
N SER A 24 11.38 13.89 -17.37
CA SER A 24 11.27 12.43 -17.22
C SER A 24 9.84 11.89 -17.36
N VAL A 25 9.05 12.48 -18.25
CA VAL A 25 7.61 12.25 -18.45
C VAL A 25 7.26 10.76 -18.52
N ALA A 26 8.02 10.01 -19.33
CA ALA A 26 7.82 8.58 -19.54
C ALA A 26 7.94 7.75 -18.25
N SER A 27 8.76 8.16 -17.28
CA SER A 27 8.95 7.45 -16.02
C SER A 27 7.70 7.47 -15.13
N TYR A 28 6.81 8.43 -15.32
CA TYR A 28 5.57 8.56 -14.56
C TYR A 28 4.40 7.82 -15.19
N ILE A 29 4.55 7.29 -16.40
CA ILE A 29 3.53 6.47 -17.06
C ILE A 29 3.47 5.12 -16.37
N ASN A 30 2.29 4.77 -15.85
CA ASN A 30 2.05 3.45 -15.26
C ASN A 30 1.65 2.41 -16.31
N ARG A 31 1.45 1.17 -15.86
CA ARG A 31 0.99 0.04 -16.71
C ARG A 31 -0.37 0.28 -17.39
N ARG A 32 -1.16 1.26 -16.92
CA ARG A 32 -2.46 1.66 -17.49
C ARG A 32 -2.35 2.85 -18.46
N GLY A 33 -1.13 3.31 -18.76
CA GLY A 33 -0.88 4.35 -19.77
C GLY A 33 -1.11 5.78 -19.31
N PHE A 34 -1.29 6.05 -18.01
CA PHE A 34 -1.46 7.42 -17.50
C PHE A 34 -0.35 7.82 -16.52
N HIS A 35 -0.10 9.13 -16.42
CA HIS A 35 0.90 9.70 -15.52
C HIS A 35 0.42 9.58 -14.07
N SER A 36 1.26 8.99 -13.23
CA SER A 36 0.97 8.82 -11.81
C SER A 36 2.22 8.82 -10.98
N VAL A 37 2.01 9.10 -9.71
CA VAL A 37 2.96 8.81 -8.63
C VAL A 37 2.39 7.68 -7.78
N LEU A 38 3.29 6.92 -7.18
CA LEU A 38 2.91 5.83 -6.31
C LEU A 38 2.76 6.29 -4.86
N LEU A 39 1.77 5.69 -4.21
CA LEU A 39 1.47 5.79 -2.80
C LEU A 39 1.43 4.37 -2.22
N GLN A 40 2.32 4.05 -1.30
CA GLN A 40 2.21 2.89 -0.41
C GLN A 40 1.41 3.32 0.82
N GLY A 41 0.53 2.45 1.29
CA GLY A 41 -0.20 2.65 2.53
C GLY A 41 -0.32 1.34 3.29
N VAL A 42 -0.28 1.43 4.61
CA VAL A 42 -0.66 0.37 5.54
C VAL A 42 -1.90 0.82 6.30
N CYS A 43 -2.93 -0.01 6.38
CA CYS A 43 -4.11 0.28 7.16
C CYS A 43 -4.40 -0.73 8.27
N ASP A 44 -5.06 -0.26 9.31
CA ASP A 44 -5.59 -1.06 10.42
C ASP A 44 -7.03 -1.58 10.14
N GLU A 45 -7.64 -2.23 11.14
CA GLU A 45 -9.02 -2.74 11.09
C GLU A 45 -10.07 -1.64 11.00
N LYS A 46 -9.71 -0.41 11.36
CA LYS A 46 -10.57 0.77 11.34
C LYS A 46 -10.52 1.47 9.98
N LYS A 47 -9.78 0.92 9.00
CA LYS A 47 -9.57 1.51 7.67
C LYS A 47 -8.90 2.88 7.76
N MET A 48 -7.96 3.00 8.69
CA MET A 48 -7.13 4.19 8.90
C MET A 48 -5.71 3.87 8.45
N PHE A 49 -5.04 4.82 7.79
CA PHE A 49 -3.61 4.67 7.52
C PHE A 49 -2.84 4.73 8.84
N ILE A 50 -2.00 3.73 9.08
CA ILE A 50 -1.07 3.67 10.21
C ILE A 50 0.38 3.89 9.77
N ASP A 51 0.65 3.71 8.48
CA ASP A 51 1.91 4.06 7.82
C ASP A 51 1.61 4.33 6.34
N TRP A 52 2.39 5.20 5.72
CA TRP A 52 2.24 5.50 4.30
C TRP A 52 3.53 6.13 3.74
N TYR A 53 3.73 5.99 2.43
CA TYR A 53 4.87 6.55 1.72
C TYR A 53 4.51 6.90 0.29
N ALA A 54 4.84 8.10 -0.17
CA ALA A 54 4.58 8.53 -1.54
C ALA A 54 5.73 9.31 -2.17
N GLY A 55 5.72 9.40 -3.50
CA GLY A 55 6.62 10.25 -4.27
C GLY A 55 7.48 9.56 -5.30
N GLU A 56 7.36 8.24 -5.42
CA GLU A 56 8.02 7.49 -6.49
C GLU A 56 7.23 7.58 -7.81
N VAL A 57 7.94 7.34 -8.91
CA VAL A 57 7.39 7.44 -10.27
C VAL A 57 6.43 6.28 -10.58
N GLY A 58 5.41 6.52 -11.40
CA GLY A 58 4.35 5.55 -11.71
C GLY A 58 4.79 4.29 -12.47
N SER A 59 6.02 4.23 -13.00
CA SER A 59 6.55 3.05 -13.71
C SER A 59 7.12 1.96 -12.79
N ILE A 60 7.43 2.25 -11.53
CA ILE A 60 7.98 1.24 -10.61
C ILE A 60 6.89 0.29 -10.08
N HIS A 61 7.30 -0.87 -9.56
CA HIS A 61 6.38 -1.85 -8.94
C HIS A 61 6.22 -1.60 -7.45
N ASP A 62 5.08 -2.03 -6.88
CA ASP A 62 4.73 -1.83 -5.46
C ASP A 62 5.78 -2.46 -4.52
N ALA A 63 6.34 -3.62 -4.88
CA ALA A 63 7.44 -4.21 -4.12
C ALA A 63 8.72 -3.35 -4.12
N CYS A 64 8.99 -2.62 -5.22
CA CYS A 64 10.11 -1.69 -5.30
C CYS A 64 9.83 -0.44 -4.45
N LEU A 65 8.61 0.08 -4.51
CA LEU A 65 8.13 1.18 -3.67
C LEU A 65 8.26 0.85 -2.18
N PHE A 66 7.80 -0.33 -1.77
CA PHE A 66 7.91 -0.82 -0.41
C PHE A 66 9.36 -0.90 0.05
N ARG A 67 10.25 -1.54 -0.72
CA ARG A 67 11.68 -1.61 -0.37
C ARG A 67 12.33 -0.24 -0.23
N ARG A 68 11.85 0.76 -0.97
CA ARG A 68 12.36 2.15 -0.91
C ARG A 68 11.76 2.96 0.24
N SER A 69 10.58 2.58 0.74
CA SER A 69 9.89 3.27 1.83
C SER A 69 10.64 3.12 3.16
N GLU A 70 10.36 4.02 4.11
CA GLU A 70 10.94 3.93 5.46
C GLU A 70 10.54 2.63 6.14
N LEU A 71 9.27 2.22 5.98
CA LEU A 71 8.76 0.94 6.45
C LEU A 71 9.57 -0.24 5.90
N GLY A 72 9.76 -0.31 4.58
CA GLY A 72 10.50 -1.41 3.98
C GLY A 72 11.98 -1.47 4.40
N ARG A 73 12.63 -0.31 4.59
CA ARG A 73 14.02 -0.25 5.07
C ARG A 73 14.17 -0.77 6.50
N ARG A 74 13.18 -0.52 7.36
CA ARG A 74 13.18 -0.93 8.77
C ARG A 74 12.45 -2.25 9.02
N PHE A 75 11.87 -2.86 7.98
CA PHE A 75 10.98 -4.01 8.10
C PHE A 75 11.63 -5.23 8.75
N GLY A 76 12.92 -5.46 8.46
CA GLY A 76 13.73 -6.51 9.09
C GLY A 76 13.82 -6.38 10.60
N ASP A 77 13.89 -5.15 11.11
CA ASP A 77 14.05 -4.84 12.54
C ASP A 77 12.71 -4.55 13.24
N LEU A 78 11.64 -4.30 12.48
CA LEU A 78 10.34 -3.90 12.99
C LEU A 78 9.71 -5.01 13.84
N GLN A 79 9.35 -4.73 15.09
CA GLN A 79 8.65 -5.70 15.93
C GLN A 79 7.16 -5.34 15.98
N PHE A 80 6.34 -6.23 15.44
CA PHE A 80 4.90 -6.13 15.62
C PHE A 80 4.53 -6.66 17.02
N PRO A 81 3.59 -6.02 17.72
CA PRO A 81 3.02 -6.60 18.94
C PRO A 81 2.46 -8.00 18.65
N GLN A 82 2.69 -8.95 19.56
CA GLN A 82 2.13 -10.31 19.50
C GLN A 82 2.48 -11.11 18.22
N ASP A 83 3.71 -10.95 17.70
CA ASP A 83 4.17 -11.60 16.46
C ASP A 83 3.26 -11.32 15.25
N GLY A 84 2.68 -10.12 15.21
CA GLY A 84 1.77 -9.73 14.15
C GLY A 84 2.40 -9.70 12.75
N HIS A 85 1.54 -9.81 11.72
CA HIS A 85 1.92 -9.79 10.33
C HIS A 85 1.13 -8.75 9.54
N LEU A 86 1.78 -8.15 8.54
CA LEU A 86 1.11 -7.41 7.48
C LEU A 86 0.58 -8.36 6.41
N LEU A 87 -0.51 -7.98 5.76
CA LEU A 87 -1.04 -8.66 4.59
C LEU A 87 -0.72 -7.84 3.33
N GLY A 88 0.03 -8.42 2.41
CA GLY A 88 0.40 -7.81 1.13
C GLY A 88 -0.17 -8.55 -0.08
N ASP A 89 -0.17 -7.90 -1.23
CA ASP A 89 -0.54 -8.57 -2.49
C ASP A 89 0.51 -9.60 -2.95
N SER A 90 0.24 -10.32 -4.04
CA SER A 90 1.14 -11.34 -4.58
C SER A 90 2.41 -10.79 -5.23
N ALA A 91 2.52 -9.47 -5.42
CA ALA A 91 3.73 -8.81 -5.92
C ALA A 91 4.78 -8.62 -4.82
N TYR A 92 4.39 -8.65 -3.55
CA TYR A 92 5.33 -8.64 -2.43
C TYR A 92 6.01 -10.00 -2.20
N SER A 93 7.14 -9.98 -1.50
CA SER A 93 7.83 -11.20 -1.07
C SER A 93 7.28 -11.67 0.27
N LEU A 94 6.99 -12.97 0.39
CA LEU A 94 6.63 -13.60 1.65
C LEU A 94 7.78 -13.47 2.67
N THR A 95 7.46 -13.06 3.89
CA THR A 95 8.40 -13.02 5.01
C THR A 95 7.70 -13.45 6.30
N THR A 96 8.45 -13.57 7.40
CA THR A 96 7.87 -13.82 8.74
C THR A 96 6.96 -12.69 9.22
N LYS A 97 6.94 -11.52 8.56
CA LYS A 97 6.16 -10.35 8.96
C LYS A 97 5.19 -9.87 7.87
N LEU A 98 5.25 -10.46 6.67
CA LEU A 98 4.42 -10.08 5.52
C LEU A 98 3.88 -11.34 4.86
N LEU A 99 2.58 -11.57 5.01
CA LEU A 99 1.87 -12.69 4.40
C LEU A 99 1.28 -12.28 3.06
N VAL A 100 1.52 -13.11 2.05
CA VAL A 100 0.99 -12.97 0.69
C VAL A 100 0.08 -14.15 0.37
N PRO A 101 -0.90 -14.00 -0.54
CA PRO A 101 -1.77 -15.11 -0.91
C PRO A 101 -0.97 -16.24 -1.58
N TYR A 102 -1.44 -17.48 -1.42
CA TYR A 102 -0.94 -18.62 -2.18
C TYR A 102 -1.16 -18.40 -3.67
N LYS A 103 -0.15 -18.70 -4.49
CA LYS A 103 -0.24 -18.60 -5.95
C LYS A 103 -1.18 -19.69 -6.46
N ASP A 104 -2.23 -19.27 -7.17
CA ASP A 104 -3.16 -20.22 -7.78
C ASP A 104 -2.58 -20.77 -9.09
N ASN A 105 -2.13 -22.02 -9.04
CA ASN A 105 -1.67 -22.79 -10.19
C ASN A 105 -2.69 -23.87 -10.60
N GLY A 106 -3.93 -23.78 -10.13
CA GLY A 106 -4.99 -24.77 -10.35
C GLY A 106 -5.00 -25.92 -9.33
N HIS A 107 -4.01 -26.01 -8.45
CA HIS A 107 -3.86 -27.10 -7.49
C HIS A 107 -3.98 -26.67 -6.02
N LEU A 108 -4.58 -25.50 -5.74
CA LEU A 108 -4.77 -25.05 -4.35
C LEU A 108 -5.69 -25.99 -3.57
N THR A 109 -5.22 -26.40 -2.39
CA THR A 109 -6.00 -27.12 -1.40
C THR A 109 -7.15 -26.25 -0.87
N ASN A 110 -8.16 -26.88 -0.25
CA ASN A 110 -9.27 -26.15 0.37
C ASN A 110 -8.80 -25.20 1.49
N ILE A 111 -7.71 -25.55 2.18
CA ILE A 111 -7.12 -24.72 3.24
C ILE A 111 -6.51 -23.45 2.63
N GLU A 112 -5.71 -23.59 1.57
CA GLU A 112 -5.09 -22.45 0.88
C GLU A 112 -6.14 -21.55 0.21
N LYS A 113 -7.18 -22.15 -0.39
CA LYS A 113 -8.33 -21.40 -0.93
C LYS A 113 -9.03 -20.60 0.16
N ASN A 114 -9.26 -21.21 1.33
CA ASN A 114 -9.86 -20.50 2.45
C ASN A 114 -8.96 -19.37 2.96
N PHE A 115 -7.64 -19.61 3.07
CA PHE A 115 -6.68 -18.57 3.42
C PHE A 115 -6.74 -17.41 2.44
N ASN A 116 -6.62 -17.67 1.13
CA ASN A 116 -6.69 -16.64 0.09
C ASN A 116 -8.02 -15.86 0.16
N LYS A 117 -9.13 -16.54 0.45
CA LYS A 117 -10.44 -15.90 0.63
C LYS A 117 -10.44 -14.93 1.82
N GLN A 118 -9.88 -15.31 2.97
CA GLN A 118 -9.79 -14.41 4.13
C GLN A 118 -8.77 -13.29 3.91
N HIS A 119 -7.64 -13.59 3.28
CA HIS A 119 -6.60 -12.64 2.90
C HIS A 119 -7.19 -11.53 2.02
N SER A 120 -7.87 -11.90 0.94
CA SER A 120 -8.56 -10.96 0.05
C SER A 120 -9.58 -10.08 0.78
N LYS A 121 -10.36 -10.64 1.72
CA LYS A 121 -11.31 -9.85 2.53
C LYS A 121 -10.62 -8.78 3.39
N CYS A 122 -9.42 -9.06 3.90
CA CYS A 122 -8.65 -8.07 4.64
C CYS A 122 -8.14 -6.97 3.73
N ARG A 123 -7.62 -7.35 2.56
CA ARG A 123 -7.10 -6.39 1.58
C ARG A 123 -8.15 -5.40 1.06
N VAL A 124 -9.42 -5.77 1.04
CA VAL A 124 -10.52 -4.83 0.75
C VAL A 124 -10.47 -3.60 1.67
N TYR A 125 -9.92 -3.69 2.89
CA TYR A 125 -9.86 -2.56 3.83
C TYR A 125 -8.86 -1.50 3.36
N ILE A 126 -7.68 -1.90 2.89
CA ILE A 126 -6.68 -0.96 2.36
C ILE A 126 -7.15 -0.33 1.04
N GLU A 127 -7.82 -1.12 0.18
CA GLU A 127 -8.44 -0.61 -1.04
C GLU A 127 -9.52 0.45 -0.73
N GLN A 128 -10.39 0.19 0.25
CA GLN A 128 -11.41 1.15 0.70
C GLN A 128 -10.78 2.40 1.32
N THR A 129 -9.67 2.25 2.05
CA THR A 129 -8.93 3.37 2.63
C THR A 129 -8.37 4.28 1.53
N PHE A 130 -7.77 3.70 0.48
CA PHE A 130 -7.35 4.47 -0.69
C PHE A 130 -8.51 5.13 -1.43
N ALA A 131 -9.63 4.44 -1.59
CA ALA A 131 -10.82 5.02 -2.23
C ALA A 131 -11.34 6.23 -1.45
N TYR A 132 -11.37 6.13 -0.12
CA TYR A 132 -11.75 7.23 0.76
C TYR A 132 -10.80 8.43 0.62
N LEU A 133 -9.50 8.18 0.63
CA LEU A 133 -8.47 9.21 0.45
C LEU A 133 -8.65 9.95 -0.90
N LYS A 134 -8.78 9.21 -2.00
CA LYS A 134 -8.95 9.78 -3.35
C LYS A 134 -10.23 10.59 -3.48
N ARG A 135 -11.29 10.22 -2.76
CA ARG A 135 -12.56 10.98 -2.73
C ARG A 135 -12.44 12.26 -1.92
N LYS A 136 -11.74 12.23 -0.79
CA LYS A 136 -11.57 13.39 0.10
C LYS A 136 -10.57 14.40 -0.43
N ILE A 137 -9.55 13.94 -1.15
CA ILE A 137 -8.46 14.78 -1.65
C ILE A 137 -8.41 14.61 -3.18
N PRO A 138 -9.28 15.31 -3.92
CA PRO A 138 -9.37 15.17 -5.37
C PRO A 138 -8.08 15.62 -6.10
N GLN A 139 -7.21 16.39 -5.42
CA GLN A 139 -5.91 16.80 -5.94
C GLN A 139 -4.79 16.49 -4.92
N ILE A 140 -4.32 15.25 -4.93
CA ILE A 140 -3.08 14.88 -4.25
C ILE A 140 -1.94 15.34 -5.17
N LYS A 141 -1.40 16.54 -4.98
CA LYS A 141 -0.08 16.85 -5.56
C LYS A 141 0.98 16.23 -4.62
N VAL A 142 1.99 15.58 -5.17
CA VAL A 142 2.92 14.71 -4.41
C VAL A 142 4.31 15.29 -4.49
N VAL A 143 4.92 15.56 -3.33
CA VAL A 143 6.33 15.88 -3.18
C VAL A 143 7.09 14.60 -2.85
N ARG A 144 8.30 14.41 -3.43
CA ARG A 144 9.19 13.30 -3.06
C ARG A 144 9.47 13.34 -1.55
N GLY A 145 9.18 12.24 -0.84
CA GLY A 145 9.58 12.08 0.56
C GLY A 145 8.71 12.81 1.59
N CYS A 146 7.48 13.20 1.24
CA CYS A 146 6.57 13.86 2.18
C CYS A 146 6.04 12.89 3.26
N LYS A 147 5.94 13.34 4.53
CA LYS A 147 5.21 12.71 5.64
C LYS A 147 3.84 13.41 5.84
N ILE A 148 2.73 12.66 5.97
CA ILE A 148 1.38 13.18 6.24
C ILE A 148 1.40 13.34 7.75
N PRO A 149 1.11 14.53 8.29
CA PRO A 149 1.08 14.73 9.73
C PRO A 149 -0.02 13.85 10.35
N ASP A 150 0.28 13.27 11.52
CA ASP A 150 -0.61 12.45 12.34
C ASP A 150 -1.88 13.23 12.74
N THR A 151 -2.86 13.31 11.86
CA THR A 151 -4.15 13.94 12.14
C THR A 151 -5.28 13.25 11.37
N PRO A 152 -6.49 13.17 11.96
CA PRO A 152 -7.63 12.56 11.31
C PRO A 152 -8.13 13.49 10.20
N TYR A 153 -7.57 13.34 9.00
CA TYR A 153 -8.11 13.73 7.68
C TYR A 153 -8.68 15.16 7.47
N ASN A 154 -8.55 16.09 8.42
CA ASN A 154 -9.27 17.36 8.35
C ASN A 154 -8.45 18.58 7.93
N ASN A 155 -7.12 18.52 7.90
CA ASN A 155 -6.27 19.65 7.49
C ASN A 155 -5.08 19.21 6.63
N MET A 156 -5.32 18.35 5.63
CA MET A 156 -4.27 17.89 4.73
C MET A 156 -4.01 18.91 3.61
N CYS A 157 -3.41 20.05 3.96
CA CYS A 157 -2.79 20.93 2.98
C CYS A 157 -1.38 20.42 2.69
N MET A 158 -1.23 19.65 1.61
CA MET A 158 0.08 19.40 1.03
C MET A 158 0.50 20.67 0.30
N TYR A 159 1.54 21.35 0.79
CA TYR A 159 2.08 22.56 0.17
C TYR A 159 3.22 22.19 -0.79
N PHE A 160 3.24 22.88 -1.93
CA PHE A 160 4.17 22.68 -3.04
C PHE A 160 4.96 23.97 -3.25
N THR A 161 6.27 23.85 -3.28
CA THR A 161 7.16 24.81 -3.96
C THR A 161 8.02 24.03 -4.92
#